data_AF-A0A1V5LLX2-F1
#
_entry.id   AF-A0A1V5LLX2-F1
#
_cell.length_a   1.000
_cell.length_b   1.000
_cell.length_c   1.000
_cell.angle_alpha   90.00
_cell.angle_beta   90.00
_cell.angle_gamma   90.00
#
_symmetry.space_group_name_H-M   'P 1'
#
loop_
_entity.id
_entity.type
_entity.pdbx_description
1 polymer ?
#
loop_
_entity_poly.entity_id
_entity_poly.type
_entity_poly.pdbx_seq_one_letter_code
_entity_poly.pdbx_strand_id
1 'polypeptide(L)' 'MVFTWERIETELPAPKGDARTYTTAVYRAKVPGGWLVMVEGAQPFFYPDPEHKWDGGTL' A
#
# COMPACT_ATOMS: atom_id res chain seq x y z
N MET A 1 0.19 7.92 17.77
CA MET A 1 -0.60 6.96 16.96
C MET A 1 0.33 5.83 16.57
N VAL A 2 -0.06 4.57 16.81
CA VAL A 2 0.74 3.39 16.49
C VAL A 2 0.03 2.64 15.37
N PHE A 3 0.76 2.33 14.30
CA PHE A 3 0.24 1.57 13.17
C PHE A 3 0.81 0.15 13.22
N THR A 4 -0.04 -0.84 12.99
CA THR A 4 0.39 -2.20 12.70
C THR A 4 0.56 -2.32 11.19
N TRP A 5 1.79 -2.52 10.75
CA TRP A 5 2.14 -2.66 9.34
C TRP A 5 2.27 -4.13 8.95
N GLU A 6 1.59 -4.49 7.87
CA GLU A 6 1.73 -5.77 7.19
C GLU A 6 2.77 -5.61 6.07
N ARG A 7 3.79 -6.48 6.05
CA ARG A 7 4.78 -6.56 4.97
C ARG A 7 4.33 -7.61 3.97
N ILE A 8 4.27 -7.21 2.71
CA ILE A 8 3.92 -8.04 1.56
C ILE A 8 5.12 -8.03 0.64
N GLU A 9 5.77 -9.18 0.49
CA GLU A 9 6.85 -9.32 -0.50
C GLU A 9 6.24 -9.45 -1.89
N THR A 10 6.80 -8.72 -2.84
CA THR A 10 6.30 -8.71 -4.22
C THR A 10 7.44 -8.81 -5.21
N GLU A 11 7.24 -9.65 -6.21
CA GLU A 11 8.10 -9.74 -7.37
C GLU A 11 7.55 -8.81 -8.45
N LEU A 12 8.35 -7.80 -8.78
CA LEU A 12 8.03 -6.92 -9.89
C LEU A 12 8.55 -7.54 -11.18
N PRO A 13 7.72 -7.53 -12.25
CA PRO A 13 8.20 -7.90 -13.56
C PRO A 13 9.35 -6.98 -13.94
N ALA A 14 10.37 -7.58 -14.52
CA ALA A 14 11.50 -6.85 -15.06
C ALA A 14 11.00 -5.76 -16.05
N PRO A 15 11.61 -4.57 -16.07
CA PRO A 15 11.42 -3.65 -17.17
C PRO A 15 11.66 -4.36 -18.51
N LYS A 16 10.88 -4.01 -19.54
CA LYS A 16 10.91 -4.69 -20.84
C LYS A 16 12.34 -4.74 -21.39
N GLY A 17 12.89 -5.96 -21.52
CA GLY A 17 14.26 -6.20 -22.01
C GLY A 17 15.27 -6.61 -20.92
N ASP A 18 14.87 -6.64 -19.66
CA ASP A 18 15.65 -7.22 -18.56
C ASP A 18 15.10 -8.61 -18.21
N ALA A 19 15.99 -9.57 -17.94
CA ALA A 19 15.63 -10.95 -17.56
C ALA A 19 15.59 -11.14 -16.03
N ARG A 20 15.95 -10.10 -15.26
CA ARG A 20 16.02 -10.15 -13.80
C ARG A 20 14.67 -9.82 -13.17
N THR A 21 14.23 -10.65 -12.24
CA THR A 21 13.13 -10.31 -11.33
C THR A 21 13.64 -9.37 -10.24
N TYR A 22 12.84 -8.35 -9.89
CA TYR A 22 13.14 -7.44 -8.79
C TYR A 22 12.19 -7.74 -7.65
N THR A 23 12.73 -8.08 -6.48
CA THR A 23 11.93 -8.21 -5.26
C THR A 23 11.85 -6.86 -4.57
N THR A 24 10.65 -6.40 -4.25
CA THR A 24 10.44 -5.27 -3.34
C THR A 24 9.43 -5.66 -2.25
N ALA A 25 9.35 -4.87 -1.19
CA ALA A 25 8.33 -5.00 -0.18
C ALA A 25 7.29 -3.89 -0.31
N VAL A 26 6.02 -4.26 -0.18
CA VAL A 26 4.91 -3.34 0.05
C VAL A 26 4.53 -3.44 1.52
N TYR A 27 4.40 -2.31 2.18
CA TYR A 27 3.89 -2.20 3.53
C TYR A 27 2.49 -1.62 3.47
N ARG A 28 1.55 -2.18 4.24
CA ARG A 28 0.24 -1.57 4.42
C ARG A 28 -0.21 -1.59 5.86
N ALA A 29 -0.95 -0.58 6.28
CA ALA A 29 -1.57 -0.51 7.59
C ALA A 29 -3.04 -0.10 7.46
N LYS A 30 -3.94 -0.79 8.17
CA LYS A 30 -5.36 -0.46 8.19
C LYS A 30 -5.59 0.81 9.01
N VAL A 31 -6.40 1.73 8.48
CA VAL A 31 -6.79 2.99 9.13
C VAL A 31 -8.30 3.20 8.98
N PRO A 32 -8.93 4.10 9.76
CA PRO A 32 -10.32 4.48 9.50
C PRO A 32 -10.48 4.96 8.04
N GLY A 33 -11.46 4.38 7.34
CA GLY A 33 -11.77 4.71 5.94
C GLY A 33 -10.87 4.09 4.87
N GLY A 34 -9.81 3.35 5.22
CA GLY A 34 -8.92 2.78 4.21
C GLY A 34 -7.64 2.15 4.72
N TRP A 35 -6.62 2.25 3.88
CA TRP A 35 -5.30 1.71 4.10
C TRP A 35 -4.25 2.78 3.81
N LEU A 36 -3.23 2.85 4.66
CA LEU A 36 -1.97 3.49 4.27
C LEU A 36 -1.11 2.42 3.59
N VAL A 37 -0.64 2.71 2.37
CA VAL A 37 0.17 1.79 1.57
C VAL A 37 1.48 2.47 1.20
N MET A 38 2.58 1.72 1.23
CA MET A 38 3.92 2.20 0.91
C MET A 38 4.69 1.10 0.19
N VAL A 39 5.45 1.46 -0.84
CA VAL A 39 6.51 0.59 -1.38
C VAL A 39 7.81 0.93 -0.65
N GLU A 40 8.64 -0.07 -0.36
CA GLU A 40 9.95 0.14 0.27
C GLU A 40 10.76 1.23 -0.48
N GLY A 41 11.20 2.25 0.24
CA GLY A 41 11.91 3.41 -0.34
C GLY A 41 11.03 4.51 -0.96
N ALA A 42 9.70 4.38 -0.93
CA ALA A 42 8.75 5.37 -1.44
C ALA A 42 7.95 6.08 -0.33
N GLN A 43 7.26 7.16 -0.68
CA GLN A 43 6.33 7.83 0.22
C GLN A 43 5.02 7.03 0.35
N PRO A 44 4.38 7.05 1.54
CA PRO A 44 3.09 6.38 1.72
C PRO A 44 1.98 7.13 0.99
N PHE A 45 0.97 6.40 0.54
CA PHE A 45 -0.25 6.94 -0.03
C PHE A 45 -1.48 6.32 0.63
N PHE A 46 -2.58 7.08 0.64
CA PHE A 46 -3.86 6.61 1.15
C PHE A 46 -4.63 5.87 0.06
N TYR A 47 -5.05 4.64 0.36
CA TYR A 47 -5.92 3.84 -0.47
C TYR A 47 -7.28 3.69 0.23
N PRO A 48 -8.37 4.29 -0.29
CA PRO A 48 -9.67 4.20 0.35
C PRO A 48 -10.17 2.76 0.33
N ASP A 49 -10.86 2.35 1.41
CA ASP A 49 -11.55 1.06 1.42
C ASP A 49 -12.72 1.10 0.43
N PRO A 50 -12.79 0.24 -0.60
CA PRO A 50 -13.88 0.26 -1.58
C PRO A 50 -15.26 0.01 -0.97
N GLU A 51 -15.33 -0.68 0.17
CA GLU A 51 -16.58 -0.90 0.90
C GLU A 51 -16.92 0.27 1.83
N HIS A 52 -15.99 1.21 2.03
CA HIS A 52 -16.26 2.43 2.78
C HIS A 52 -17.27 3.28 2.02
N LYS A 53 -18.51 3.23 2.50
CA LYS A 53 -19.55 4.17 2.12
C LYS A 53 -19.30 5.45 2.91
N TRP A 54 -19.02 6.53 2.20
CA TRP A 54 -19.03 7.86 2.79
C TRP A 54 -20.41 8.11 3.42
N ASP A 55 -20.46 8.31 4.73
CA ASP A 55 -21.68 8.53 5.51
C ASP A 55 -22.05 10.02 5.65
N GLY A 56 -21.31 10.91 4.95
CA GLY A 56 -21.48 12.36 5.10
C GLY A 56 -20.89 12.91 6.39
N GLY A 57 -20.31 12.07 7.24
CA GLY A 57 -19.78 12.40 8.55
C GLY A 57 -18.33 12.87 8.50
N THR A 58 -18.18 14.20 8.42
CA THR A 58 -17.03 15.02 8.81
C THR A 58 -15.88 15.26 7.81
N LEU A 59 -15.53 16.56 7.77
CA LEU A 59 -14.35 17.24 7.19
C LEU A 59 -13.14 17.10 8.11
#